data_AF-A0A834KUA3-F1
#
_entry.id   AF-A0A834KUA3-F1
#
_cell.length_a   1.000
_cell.length_b   1.000
_cell.length_c   1.000
_cell.angle_alpha   90.00
_cell.angle_beta   90.00
_cell.angle_gamma   90.00
#
_symmetry.space_group_name_H-M   'P 1'
#
loop_
_entity.id
_entity.type
_entity.pdbx_description
1 polymer ?
#
loop_
_entity_poly.entity_id
_entity_poly.type
_entity_poly.pdbx_seq_one_letter_code
_entity_poly.pdbx_strand_id
1 'polypeptide(L)'
;MALVLLGRRVFKSGSVVQRTMTATQLYCSSVTSGRRRVNGVDLYYEQTGKGEHAVLLIPGALGSTKTDFGPQLKSLNKERFTVVGWDPRGYGKSRPPDRDFPPDFFERDAKDAVGLMKVCSAVAMMNTYELGSFNLGQLRKQIQIKQKLG
;
A
#
# COMPACT_ATOMS: atom_id res chain seq x y z
N MET A 1 13.12 69.75 46.08
CA MET A 1 13.37 68.37 45.63
C MET A 1 12.11 67.91 44.92
N ALA A 2 12.09 67.82 43.58
CA ALA A 2 12.42 66.63 42.77
C ALA A 2 11.56 65.42 43.22
N LEU A 3 10.87 64.66 42.38
CA LEU A 3 11.08 64.30 40.98
C LEU A 3 9.80 63.61 40.45
N VAL A 4 9.63 63.69 39.13
CA VAL A 4 8.70 62.94 38.25
C VAL A 4 8.80 61.41 38.47
N LEU A 5 7.84 60.60 38.01
CA LEU A 5 8.02 59.49 37.04
C LEU A 5 6.84 58.47 37.01
N LEU A 6 6.27 58.39 35.79
CA LEU A 6 5.80 57.23 35.04
C LEU A 6 4.66 56.35 35.55
N GLY A 7 3.61 56.28 34.71
CA GLY A 7 2.54 55.31 34.79
C GLY A 7 2.96 53.87 34.45
N ARG A 8 2.00 52.96 34.61
CA ARG A 8 2.10 51.59 34.09
C ARG A 8 0.77 51.17 33.47
N ARG A 9 0.81 51.05 32.14
CA ARG A 9 -0.11 50.28 31.30
C ARG A 9 -0.34 48.89 31.91
N VAL A 10 -1.59 48.55 32.18
CA VAL A 10 -1.99 47.15 32.42
C VAL A 10 -2.07 46.47 31.06
N PHE A 11 -1.09 45.62 30.78
CA PHE A 11 -1.10 44.71 29.63
C PHE A 11 -2.20 43.66 29.85
N LYS A 12 -3.19 43.59 28.94
CA LYS A 12 -4.11 42.45 28.87
C LYS A 12 -3.33 41.23 28.37
N SER A 13 -3.22 40.21 29.22
CA SER A 13 -2.67 38.91 28.86
C SER A 13 -3.57 38.26 27.79
N GLY A 14 -3.02 38.08 26.59
CA GLY A 14 -3.70 37.39 25.50
C GLY A 14 -3.90 35.91 25.84
N SER A 15 -5.08 35.40 25.50
CA SER A 15 -5.44 33.98 25.61
C SER A 15 -4.46 33.12 24.82
N VAL A 16 -3.71 32.27 25.51
CA VAL A 16 -2.96 31.16 24.92
C VAL A 16 -3.97 30.20 24.30
N VAL A 17 -4.05 30.19 22.97
CA VAL A 17 -4.73 29.13 22.22
C VAL A 17 -3.90 27.86 22.44
N GLN A 18 -4.33 27.02 23.38
CA GLN A 18 -3.79 25.66 23.51
C GLN A 18 -4.17 24.89 22.24
N ARG A 19 -3.24 24.84 21.28
CA ARG A 19 -3.22 23.81 20.26
C ARG A 19 -3.03 22.49 20.98
N THR A 20 -4.12 21.76 21.22
CA THR A 20 -4.08 20.35 21.58
C THR A 20 -3.36 19.61 20.46
N MET A 21 -2.10 19.25 20.71
CA MET A 21 -1.40 18.28 19.88
C MET A 21 -2.02 16.93 20.20
N THR A 22 -3.00 16.49 19.40
CA THR A 22 -3.31 15.07 19.31
C THR A 22 -2.03 14.39 18.88
N ALA A 23 -1.38 13.71 19.82
CA ALA A 23 -0.27 12.82 19.52
C ALA A 23 -0.79 11.82 18.50
N THR A 24 -0.34 11.95 17.25
CA THR A 24 -0.56 10.92 16.23
C THR A 24 0.06 9.67 16.81
N GLN A 25 -0.77 8.76 17.29
CA GLN A 25 -0.35 7.50 17.85
C GLN A 25 0.47 6.83 16.75
N LEU A 26 1.79 6.73 16.93
CA LEU A 26 2.66 6.03 16.00
C LEU A 26 2.28 4.55 16.10
N TYR A 27 1.21 4.17 15.42
CA TYR A 27 0.82 2.80 15.25
C TYR A 27 1.92 2.19 14.39
N CYS A 28 2.85 1.51 15.05
CA CYS A 28 3.81 0.65 14.39
C CYS A 28 3.00 -0.51 13.79
N SER A 29 2.31 -0.28 12.66
CA SER A 29 1.60 -1.37 12.01
C SER A 29 2.67 -2.33 11.50
N SER A 30 2.64 -3.53 12.04
CA SER A 30 3.45 -4.64 11.55
C SER A 30 2.94 -5.03 10.17
N VAL A 31 3.86 -5.19 9.22
CA VAL A 31 3.56 -5.84 7.95
C VAL A 31 3.32 -7.32 8.26
N THR A 32 2.13 -7.82 7.94
CA THR A 32 1.79 -9.24 8.06
C THR A 32 2.06 -9.91 6.72
N SER A 33 2.73 -11.06 6.73
CA SER A 33 2.94 -11.85 5.52
C SER A 33 2.26 -13.21 5.61
N GLY A 34 1.94 -13.80 4.47
CA GLY A 34 1.29 -15.10 4.43
C GLY A 34 1.22 -15.67 3.04
N ARG A 35 0.56 -16.84 2.92
CA ARG A 35 0.22 -17.46 1.64
C ARG A 35 -1.29 -17.68 1.56
N ARG A 36 -1.87 -17.49 0.38
CA ARG A 36 -3.27 -17.81 0.08
C ARG A 36 -3.35 -18.67 -1.16
N ARG A 37 -4.18 -19.71 -1.07
CA ARG A 37 -4.48 -20.57 -2.20
C ARG A 37 -5.48 -19.89 -3.12
N VAL A 38 -5.04 -19.55 -4.33
CA VAL A 38 -5.83 -18.84 -5.35
C VAL A 38 -5.60 -19.54 -6.69
N ASN A 39 -6.68 -19.87 -7.40
CA ASN A 39 -6.61 -20.49 -8.73
C ASN A 39 -5.65 -21.69 -8.83
N GLY A 40 -5.59 -22.51 -7.77
CA GLY A 40 -4.77 -23.72 -7.70
C GLY A 40 -3.32 -23.54 -7.25
N VAL A 41 -2.86 -22.30 -7.02
CA VAL A 41 -1.48 -22.00 -6.58
C VAL A 41 -1.47 -21.26 -5.23
N ASP A 42 -0.39 -21.42 -4.46
CA ASP A 42 -0.20 -20.72 -3.18
C ASP A 42 0.57 -19.42 -3.40
N LEU A 43 -0.14 -18.30 -3.39
CA LEU A 43 0.43 -16.97 -3.63
C LEU A 43 0.88 -16.35 -2.31
N TYR A 44 2.14 -15.92 -2.26
CA TYR A 44 2.67 -15.11 -1.18
C TYR A 44 2.19 -13.66 -1.28
N TYR A 45 1.89 -13.09 -0.14
CA TYR A 45 1.50 -11.68 -0.02
C TYR A 45 2.03 -11.07 1.28
N GLU A 46 2.14 -9.75 1.29
CA GLU A 46 2.36 -8.95 2.48
C GLU A 46 1.27 -7.88 2.56
N GLN A 47 0.76 -7.65 3.77
CA GLN A 47 -0.33 -6.72 4.03
C GLN A 47 -0.02 -5.82 5.20
N THR A 48 -0.39 -4.55 5.09
CA THR A 48 -0.24 -3.57 6.17
C THR A 48 -1.36 -2.53 6.13
N GLY A 49 -1.60 -1.86 7.26
CA GLY A 49 -2.68 -0.90 7.40
C GLY A 49 -4.05 -1.54 7.57
N LYS A 50 -5.02 -0.71 7.95
CA LYS A 50 -6.42 -1.08 8.23
C LYS A 50 -7.41 -0.05 7.69
N GLY A 51 -6.94 0.86 6.83
CA GLY A 51 -7.80 1.90 6.28
C GLY A 51 -8.75 1.38 5.21
N GLU A 52 -9.84 2.14 5.00
CA GLU A 52 -10.93 1.77 4.11
C GLU A 52 -10.50 1.65 2.63
N HIS A 53 -9.44 2.37 2.23
CA HIS A 53 -8.94 2.31 0.87
C HIS A 53 -7.92 1.19 0.70
N ALA A 54 -8.38 0.04 0.24
CA ALA A 54 -7.47 -1.08 0.05
C ALA A 54 -6.74 -1.00 -1.30
N VAL A 55 -5.42 -1.22 -1.32
CA VAL A 55 -4.52 -1.01 -2.46
C VAL A 55 -3.68 -2.25 -2.72
N LEU A 56 -3.71 -2.80 -3.94
CA LEU A 56 -2.82 -3.86 -4.41
C LEU A 56 -1.57 -3.27 -5.07
N LEU A 57 -0.39 -3.72 -4.67
CA LEU A 57 0.90 -3.35 -5.26
C LEU A 57 1.33 -4.40 -6.30
N ILE A 58 1.53 -4.00 -7.56
CA ILE A 58 1.86 -4.92 -8.66
C ILE A 58 3.37 -4.84 -9.00
N PRO A 59 4.16 -5.88 -8.72
CA PRO A 59 5.61 -5.82 -8.93
C PRO A 59 5.97 -5.83 -10.41
N GLY A 60 7.20 -5.39 -10.71
CA GLY A 60 7.77 -5.41 -12.06
C GLY A 60 8.16 -6.81 -12.55
N ALA A 61 8.80 -6.86 -13.71
CA ALA A 61 9.37 -8.10 -14.26
C ALA A 61 10.37 -8.71 -13.28
N LEU A 62 10.20 -10.00 -12.95
CA LEU A 62 10.99 -10.71 -11.95
C LEU A 62 10.98 -10.07 -10.55
N GLY A 63 10.04 -9.14 -10.32
CA GLY A 63 9.90 -8.42 -9.07
C GLY A 63 9.18 -9.26 -8.00
N SER A 64 9.11 -8.67 -6.81
CA SER A 64 8.45 -9.24 -5.65
C SER A 64 8.05 -8.14 -4.69
N THR A 65 7.21 -8.51 -3.73
CA THR A 65 6.82 -7.63 -2.63
C THR A 65 8.05 -7.05 -1.90
N LYS A 66 9.08 -7.88 -1.70
CA LYS A 66 10.31 -7.51 -1.00
C LYS A 66 11.20 -6.55 -1.81
N THR A 67 11.35 -6.79 -3.11
CA THR A 67 12.28 -6.04 -3.96
C THR A 67 11.70 -4.72 -4.44
N ASP A 68 10.40 -4.67 -4.67
CA ASP A 68 9.76 -3.55 -5.36
C ASP A 68 9.05 -2.59 -4.39
N PHE A 69 8.63 -3.08 -3.21
CA PHE A 69 7.65 -2.37 -2.37
C PHE A 69 8.02 -2.21 -0.89
N GLY A 70 9.26 -2.51 -0.51
CA GLY A 70 9.74 -2.32 0.86
C GLY A 70 9.42 -0.93 1.45
N PRO A 71 9.66 0.19 0.73
CA PRO A 71 9.29 1.52 1.18
C PRO A 71 7.78 1.76 1.28
N GLN A 72 6.99 1.32 0.28
CA GLN A 72 5.54 1.56 0.21
C GLN A 72 4.80 0.83 1.34
N LEU A 73 5.20 -0.41 1.64
CA LEU A 73 4.63 -1.19 2.74
C LEU A 73 4.96 -0.60 4.13
N LYS A 74 6.03 0.19 4.23
CA LYS A 74 6.41 0.87 5.47
C LYS A 74 5.78 2.25 5.61
N SER A 75 5.72 3.01 4.51
CA SER A 75 5.51 4.46 4.55
C SER A 75 4.11 4.92 4.12
N LEU A 76 3.31 4.07 3.47
CA LEU A 76 1.93 4.45 3.15
C LEU A 76 1.10 4.63 4.43
N ASN A 77 0.16 5.58 4.41
CA ASN A 77 -0.66 5.89 5.58
C ASN A 77 -1.57 4.70 5.92
N LYS A 78 -1.26 4.05 7.03
CA LYS A 78 -1.89 2.80 7.50
C LYS A 78 -3.31 2.97 8.03
N GLU A 79 -3.70 4.20 8.38
CA GLU A 79 -5.06 4.54 8.82
C GLU A 79 -5.98 4.78 7.62
N ARG A 80 -5.43 5.27 6.52
CA ARG A 80 -6.19 5.54 5.28
C ARG A 80 -6.20 4.37 4.32
N PHE A 81 -5.12 3.59 4.28
CA PHE A 81 -4.96 2.51 3.32
C PHE A 81 -4.80 1.15 3.98
N THR A 82 -5.36 0.12 3.34
CA THR A 82 -5.00 -1.28 3.55
C THR A 82 -4.17 -1.72 2.35
N VAL A 83 -2.86 -1.80 2.49
CA VAL A 83 -1.94 -2.06 1.38
C VAL A 83 -1.61 -3.54 1.35
N VAL A 84 -1.74 -4.16 0.17
CA VAL A 84 -1.43 -5.57 -0.09
C VAL A 84 -0.39 -5.61 -1.21
N GLY A 85 0.83 -6.06 -0.92
CA GLY A 85 1.79 -6.48 -1.92
C GLY A 85 1.70 -7.99 -2.15
N TRP A 86 1.94 -8.44 -3.38
CA TRP A 86 1.88 -9.85 -3.72
C TRP A 86 3.01 -10.25 -4.65
N ASP A 87 3.36 -11.52 -4.62
CA ASP A 87 4.30 -12.13 -5.55
C ASP A 87 3.50 -12.91 -6.61
N PRO A 88 3.56 -12.55 -7.90
CA PRO A 88 2.94 -13.32 -8.98
C PRO A 88 3.40 -14.78 -8.96
N ARG A 89 2.57 -15.69 -9.50
CA ARG A 89 2.96 -17.11 -9.60
C ARG A 89 4.34 -17.27 -10.26
N GLY A 90 5.21 -18.06 -9.67
CA GLY A 90 6.58 -18.24 -10.15
C GLY A 90 7.57 -17.11 -9.79
N TYR A 91 7.12 -16.03 -9.16
CA TYR A 91 7.97 -14.94 -8.67
C TYR A 91 8.14 -15.00 -7.15
N GLY A 92 9.22 -14.38 -6.66
CA GLY A 92 9.49 -14.22 -5.23
C GLY A 92 9.30 -15.50 -4.43
N LYS A 93 8.39 -15.45 -3.46
CA LYS A 93 8.03 -16.57 -2.57
C LYS A 93 6.79 -17.36 -3.00
N SER A 94 6.17 -16.99 -4.13
CA SER A 94 5.06 -17.72 -4.79
C SER A 94 5.60 -18.86 -5.67
N ARG A 95 6.48 -19.67 -5.07
CA ARG A 95 7.09 -20.86 -5.66
C ARG A 95 6.93 -22.02 -4.67
N PRO A 96 6.59 -23.23 -5.15
CA PRO A 96 6.21 -23.60 -6.53
C PRO A 96 4.88 -22.95 -6.99
N PRO A 97 4.57 -22.88 -8.31
CA PRO A 97 5.33 -23.42 -9.45
C PRO A 97 6.49 -22.51 -9.87
N ASP A 98 7.32 -22.98 -10.81
CA ASP A 98 8.25 -22.11 -11.53
C ASP A 98 7.52 -21.23 -12.55
N ARG A 99 8.11 -20.07 -12.86
CA ARG A 99 7.49 -19.13 -13.78
C ARG A 99 7.50 -19.66 -15.21
N ASP A 100 6.33 -19.69 -15.82
CA ASP A 100 6.09 -19.86 -17.25
C ASP A 100 5.42 -18.61 -17.85
N PHE A 101 5.49 -18.48 -19.18
CA PHE A 101 4.93 -17.36 -19.93
C PHE A 101 4.06 -17.86 -21.11
N PRO A 102 2.91 -18.51 -20.83
CA PRO A 102 1.96 -18.82 -21.89
C PRO A 102 1.42 -17.54 -22.55
N PRO A 103 0.82 -17.60 -23.75
CA PRO A 103 0.32 -16.42 -24.46
C PRO A 103 -0.65 -15.55 -23.64
N ASP A 104 -1.38 -16.16 -22.70
CA ASP A 104 -2.37 -15.52 -21.83
C ASP A 104 -1.83 -15.19 -20.42
N PHE A 105 -0.50 -15.19 -20.22
CA PHE A 105 0.08 -15.05 -18.88
C PHE A 105 -0.37 -13.78 -18.13
N PHE A 106 -0.58 -12.66 -18.84
CA PHE A 106 -1.12 -11.43 -18.27
C PHE A 106 -2.57 -11.60 -17.79
N GLU A 107 -3.39 -12.35 -18.51
CA GLU A 107 -4.77 -12.62 -18.10
C GLU A 107 -4.83 -13.56 -16.90
N ARG A 108 -3.92 -14.53 -16.88
CA ARG A 108 -3.76 -15.48 -15.78
C ARG A 108 -3.30 -14.78 -14.51
N ASP A 109 -2.27 -13.95 -14.58
CA ASP A 109 -1.82 -13.13 -13.45
C ASP A 109 -2.92 -12.16 -13.00
N ALA A 110 -3.70 -11.61 -13.93
CA ALA A 110 -4.85 -10.77 -13.56
C ALA A 110 -5.92 -11.54 -12.79
N LYS A 111 -6.23 -12.79 -13.19
CA LYS A 111 -7.15 -13.66 -12.44
C LYS A 111 -6.64 -13.95 -11.03
N ASP A 112 -5.33 -14.17 -10.89
CA ASP A 112 -4.70 -14.41 -9.60
C ASP A 112 -4.74 -13.18 -8.69
N ALA A 113 -4.37 -12.02 -9.24
CA ALA A 113 -4.44 -10.76 -8.52
C ALA A 113 -5.85 -10.50 -8.00
N VAL A 114 -6.88 -10.63 -8.85
CA VAL A 114 -8.29 -10.46 -8.45
C VAL A 114 -8.69 -11.49 -7.40
N GLY A 115 -8.31 -12.76 -7.58
CA GLY A 115 -8.61 -13.81 -6.62
C GLY A 115 -7.98 -13.54 -5.24
N LEU A 116 -6.73 -13.08 -5.22
CA LEU A 116 -6.04 -12.68 -4.00
C LEU A 116 -6.70 -11.45 -3.37
N MET A 117 -7.06 -10.43 -4.16
CA MET A 117 -7.76 -9.25 -3.67
C MET A 117 -9.10 -9.61 -3.02
N LYS A 118 -9.86 -10.55 -3.58
CA LYS A 118 -11.13 -11.02 -2.99
C LYS A 118 -10.91 -11.69 -1.63
N VAL A 119 -9.84 -12.47 -1.47
CA VAL A 119 -9.50 -13.14 -0.20
C VAL A 119 -8.93 -12.16 0.84
N CYS A 120 -8.22 -11.13 0.39
CA CYS A 120 -7.56 -10.14 1.27
C CYS A 120 -8.37 -8.84 1.45
N SER A 121 -9.57 -8.73 0.88
CA SER A 121 -10.42 -7.53 0.89
C SER A 121 -9.77 -6.27 0.27
N ALA A 122 -9.04 -6.43 -0.83
CA ALA A 122 -8.43 -5.31 -1.57
C ALA A 122 -9.31 -4.82 -2.74
N VAL A 123 -9.35 -3.50 -3.03
CA VAL A 123 -10.27 -2.91 -4.03
C VAL A 123 -9.62 -1.98 -5.06
N ALA A 124 -8.49 -1.35 -4.76
CA ALA A 124 -7.76 -0.45 -5.65
C ALA A 124 -6.36 -0.99 -6.01
N MET A 125 -5.70 -0.41 -7.01
CA MET A 125 -4.37 -0.86 -7.49
C MET A 125 -3.39 0.31 -7.57
N MET A 126 -2.14 0.07 -7.17
CA MET A 126 -0.97 0.93 -7.36
C MET A 126 0.14 0.17 -8.10
N ASN A 127 0.82 0.87 -8.99
CA ASN A 127 1.91 0.33 -9.82
C ASN A 127 3.27 0.84 -9.32
N THR A 128 4.33 0.05 -9.53
CA THR A 128 5.70 0.59 -9.61
C THR A 128 5.95 1.26 -10.96
N TYR A 129 6.92 2.17 -10.98
CA TYR A 129 7.44 2.78 -12.20
C TYR A 129 8.15 1.73 -13.06
N GLU A 130 7.92 1.76 -14.37
CA GLU A 130 8.43 0.79 -15.33
C GLU A 130 9.94 0.98 -15.59
N LEU A 131 10.71 -0.12 -15.53
CA LEU A 131 12.06 -0.20 -16.11
C LEU A 131 12.04 -1.26 -17.23
N GLY A 132 11.83 -0.82 -18.48
CA GLY A 132 12.04 -1.60 -19.71
C GLY A 132 11.06 -2.76 -19.99
N SER A 133 10.80 -3.01 -21.29
CA SER A 133 10.13 -4.14 -22.01
C SER A 133 8.99 -4.96 -21.39
N PHE A 134 8.55 -4.72 -20.16
CA PHE A 134 7.52 -5.46 -19.46
C PHE A 134 6.27 -4.60 -19.32
N ASN A 135 5.20 -5.00 -20.01
CA ASN A 135 3.98 -4.21 -20.13
C ASN A 135 3.07 -4.38 -18.90
N LEU A 136 3.44 -3.77 -17.77
CA LEU A 136 2.61 -3.73 -16.55
C LEU A 136 1.26 -3.04 -16.81
N GLY A 137 1.22 -2.09 -17.76
CA GLY A 137 -0.02 -1.49 -18.25
C GLY A 137 -1.05 -2.52 -18.72
N GLN A 138 -0.60 -3.57 -19.42
CA GLN A 138 -1.47 -4.65 -19.89
C GLN A 138 -2.01 -5.50 -18.74
N LEU A 139 -1.18 -5.86 -17.76
CA LEU A 139 -1.64 -6.59 -16.57
C LEU A 139 -2.71 -5.80 -15.80
N ARG A 140 -2.45 -4.50 -15.55
CA ARG A 140 -3.42 -3.62 -14.88
C ARG A 140 -4.73 -3.54 -15.63
N LYS A 141 -4.68 -3.37 -16.96
CA LYS A 141 -5.88 -3.32 -17.80
C LYS A 141 -6.69 -4.61 -17.68
N GLN A 142 -6.01 -5.77 -17.69
CA GLN A 142 -6.66 -7.07 -17.51
C GLN A 142 -7.30 -7.23 -16.12
N ILE A 143 -6.64 -6.77 -15.05
CA ILE A 143 -7.22 -6.79 -13.70
C ILE A 143 -8.47 -5.91 -13.64
N GLN A 144 -8.42 -4.68 -14.17
CA GLN A 144 -9.57 -3.77 -14.20
C GLN A 144 -10.75 -4.36 -15.00
N ILE A 145 -10.48 -5.00 -16.13
CA ILE A 145 -11.51 -5.71 -16.92
C ILE A 145 -12.15 -6.80 -16.07
N LYS A 146 -11.36 -7.63 -15.38
CA LYS A 146 -11.88 -8.74 -14.57
C LYS A 146 -12.60 -8.29 -13.29
N GLN A 147 -12.25 -7.13 -12.73
CA GLN A 147 -13.00 -6.51 -11.63
C GLN A 147 -14.40 -6.02 -12.07
N LYS A 148 -14.60 -5.66 -13.34
CA LYS A 148 -15.91 -5.21 -13.88
C LYS A 148 -16.84 -6.35 -14.31
N LEU A 149 -16.29 -7.53 -14.58
CA LEU A 149 -17.02 -8.69 -15.11
C LEU A 149 -17.46 -9.70 -14.04
N GLY A 150 -17.09 -9.48 -12.78
CA GLY A 150 -17.45 -10.35 -11.65
C GLY A 150 -18.27 -9.61 -10.62
#